data_AF-A0A0A9G127-F1
#
_entry.id   AF-A0A0A9G127-F1
#
_cell.length_a   1.000
_cell.length_b   1.000
_cell.length_c   1.000
_cell.angle_alpha   90.00
_cell.angle_beta   90.00
_cell.angle_gamma   90.00
#
_symmetry.space_group_name_H-M   'P 1'
#
loop_
_entity.id
_entity.type
_entity.pdbx_description
1 polymer ?
#
loop_
_entity_poly.entity_id
_entity_poly.type
_entity_poly.pdbx_seq_one_letter_code
_entity_poly.pdbx_strand_id
1 'polypeptide(L)'
;MRMLRWICGHTRKDWIRNDDICDRVGVSPIEEKLVQHRLRWFGHIQCRPSEAPVHNGRLKRADNIKKDRGRPNLTWEESVKRYLKDWNITKELAIDRGISFSFLKSTNQKRMMISVHPMSIR
;
A
#
# COMPACT_ATOMS: atom_id res chain seq x y z
N MET A 1 -13.77 1.16 -10.93
CA MET A 1 -14.55 2.35 -10.48
C MET A 1 -15.90 2.54 -11.16
N ARG A 2 -16.07 2.23 -12.45
CA ARG A 2 -17.37 2.41 -13.16
C ARG A 2 -18.53 1.66 -12.48
N MET A 3 -18.33 0.40 -12.11
CA MET A 3 -19.34 -0.40 -11.41
C MET A 3 -19.66 0.14 -10.01
N LEU A 4 -18.64 0.49 -9.22
CA LEU A 4 -18.84 1.07 -7.88
C LEU A 4 -19.58 2.40 -7.93
N ARG A 5 -19.26 3.25 -8.92
CA ARG A 5 -19.98 4.49 -9.19
C ARG A 5 -21.43 4.22 -9.54
N TRP A 6 -21.70 3.25 -10.41
CA TRP A 6 -23.05 2.89 -10.83
C TRP A 6 -23.92 2.40 -9.67
N ILE A 7 -23.40 1.53 -8.80
CA ILE A 7 -24.11 1.08 -7.58
C ILE A 7 -24.45 2.26 -6.66
N CYS A 8 -23.56 3.25 -6.56
CA CYS A 8 -23.78 4.45 -5.75
C CYS A 8 -24.63 5.54 -6.44
N GLY A 9 -25.08 5.32 -7.68
CA GLY A 9 -25.83 6.31 -8.48
C GLY A 9 -24.98 7.47 -9.01
N HIS A 10 -23.66 7.36 -8.95
CA HIS A 10 -22.73 8.43 -9.30
C HIS A 10 -22.27 8.34 -10.75
N THR A 11 -22.20 9.48 -11.39
CA THR A 11 -21.69 9.68 -12.74
C THR A 11 -20.29 10.31 -12.70
N ARG A 12 -19.73 10.58 -13.89
CA ARG A 12 -18.43 11.27 -13.99
C ARG A 12 -18.53 12.77 -13.69
N LYS A 13 -19.73 13.36 -13.80
CA LYS A 13 -19.96 14.79 -13.59
C LYS A 13 -20.02 15.20 -12.12
N ASP A 14 -20.14 14.25 -11.21
CA ASP A 14 -20.27 14.54 -9.78
C ASP A 14 -18.92 14.89 -9.12
N TRP A 15 -17.81 14.73 -9.85
CA TRP A 15 -16.43 15.02 -9.38
C TRP A 15 -16.04 14.34 -8.04
N ILE A 16 -16.80 13.35 -7.59
CA ILE A 16 -16.57 12.61 -6.35
C ILE A 16 -15.27 11.83 -6.45
N ARG A 17 -14.45 11.86 -5.39
CA ARG A 17 -13.18 11.14 -5.37
C ARG A 17 -13.43 9.64 -5.31
N ASN A 18 -12.48 8.90 -5.86
CA ASN A 18 -12.52 7.44 -5.84
C ASN A 18 -12.44 6.88 -4.41
N ASP A 19 -11.73 7.57 -3.52
CA ASP A 19 -11.60 7.22 -2.11
C ASP A 19 -12.99 7.28 -1.44
N ASP A 20 -13.74 8.37 -1.61
CA ASP A 20 -15.10 8.54 -1.06
C ASP A 20 -16.07 7.43 -1.53
N ILE A 21 -15.97 7.01 -2.79
CA ILE A 21 -16.81 5.92 -3.33
C ILE A 21 -16.42 4.58 -2.74
N CYS A 22 -15.12 4.33 -2.57
CA CYS A 22 -14.60 3.13 -1.95
C CYS A 22 -15.03 3.04 -0.47
N ASP A 23 -14.91 4.15 0.27
CA ASP A 23 -15.30 4.24 1.67
C ASP A 23 -16.79 3.99 1.85
N ARG A 24 -17.64 4.54 0.97
CA ARG A 24 -19.09 4.30 0.99
C ARG A 24 -19.46 2.84 0.75
N VAL A 25 -18.72 2.12 -0.11
CA VAL A 25 -18.99 0.70 -0.43
C VAL A 25 -18.22 -0.25 0.51
N GLY A 26 -17.37 0.28 1.41
CA GLY A 26 -16.52 -0.54 2.27
C GLY A 26 -15.39 -1.26 1.51
N VAL A 27 -15.00 -0.74 0.34
CA VAL A 27 -13.87 -1.26 -0.44
C VAL A 27 -12.61 -0.52 -0.04
N SER A 28 -11.56 -1.24 0.35
CA SER A 28 -10.26 -0.61 0.67
C SER A 28 -9.69 0.15 -0.54
N PRO A 29 -9.17 1.37 -0.35
CA PRO A 29 -8.53 2.14 -1.42
C PRO A 29 -7.41 1.39 -2.13
N ILE A 30 -7.20 1.70 -3.41
CA ILE A 30 -6.21 0.98 -4.23
C ILE A 30 -4.77 1.17 -3.73
N GLU A 31 -4.47 2.35 -3.17
CA GLU A 31 -3.15 2.65 -2.61
C GLU A 31 -2.79 1.68 -1.49
N GLU A 32 -3.74 1.40 -0.60
CA GLU A 32 -3.54 0.43 0.47
C GLU A 32 -3.20 -0.94 -0.10
N LYS A 33 -3.95 -1.43 -1.08
CA LYS A 33 -3.70 -2.73 -1.77
C LYS A 33 -2.33 -2.79 -2.42
N LEU A 34 -1.90 -1.71 -3.06
CA LEU A 34 -0.57 -1.61 -3.66
C LEU A 34 0.52 -1.70 -2.57
N VAL A 35 0.36 -1.01 -1.45
CA VAL A 35 1.30 -1.09 -0.32
C VAL A 35 1.37 -2.50 0.23
N GLN A 36 0.22 -3.18 0.45
CA GLN A 36 0.23 -4.57 0.96
C GLN A 36 1.00 -5.50 0.01
N HIS A 37 0.76 -5.39 -1.30
CA HIS A 37 1.43 -6.22 -2.30
C HIS A 37 2.95 -5.94 -2.32
N ARG A 38 3.34 -4.66 -2.25
CA ARG A 38 4.76 -4.26 -2.22
C ARG A 38 5.48 -4.77 -0.98
N LEU A 39 4.85 -4.70 0.19
CA LEU A 39 5.41 -5.20 1.45
C LEU A 39 5.48 -6.74 1.46
N ARG A 40 4.47 -7.44 0.93
CA ARG A 40 4.54 -8.90 0.74
C ARG A 40 5.73 -9.31 -0.14
N TRP A 41 5.95 -8.57 -1.23
CA TRP A 41 7.08 -8.81 -2.11
C TRP A 41 8.42 -8.49 -1.43
N PHE A 42 8.46 -7.46 -0.57
CA PHE A 42 9.63 -7.17 0.26
C PHE A 42 9.97 -8.33 1.21
N GLY A 43 8.99 -8.84 1.95
CA GLY A 43 9.18 -10.03 2.79
C GLY A 43 9.64 -11.25 1.97
N HIS A 44 9.06 -11.47 0.78
CA HIS A 44 9.50 -12.54 -0.11
C HIS A 44 10.99 -12.43 -0.51
N ILE A 45 11.44 -11.23 -0.90
CA ILE A 45 12.84 -10.99 -1.28
C ILE A 45 13.78 -11.15 -0.07
N GLN A 46 13.38 -10.69 1.10
CA GLN A 46 14.22 -10.71 2.29
C GLN A 46 14.35 -12.12 2.90
N CYS A 47 13.37 -13.00 2.67
CA CYS A 47 13.45 -14.41 3.06
C CYS A 47 14.33 -15.28 2.13
N ARG A 48 14.78 -14.77 0.98
CA ARG A 48 15.67 -15.51 0.09
C ARG A 48 17.12 -15.28 0.52
N PRO A 49 18.01 -16.29 0.36
CA PRO A 49 19.43 -16.10 0.60
C PRO A 49 19.97 -14.99 -0.31
N SER A 50 20.96 -14.25 0.17
CA SER A 50 21.54 -13.10 -0.54
C SER A 50 22.08 -13.47 -1.92
N GLU A 51 22.50 -14.73 -2.08
CA GLU A 51 23.00 -15.32 -3.33
C GLU A 51 21.91 -15.58 -4.38
N ALA A 52 20.63 -15.64 -3.99
CA ALA A 52 19.55 -15.92 -4.91
C ALA A 52 19.45 -14.83 -6.00
N PRO A 53 19.24 -15.20 -7.28
CA PRO A 53 19.12 -14.24 -8.38
C PRO A 53 18.08 -13.14 -8.16
N VAL A 54 16.99 -13.47 -7.45
CA VAL A 54 15.90 -12.54 -7.11
C VAL A 54 16.35 -11.46 -6.12
N HIS A 55 17.27 -11.78 -5.20
CA HIS A 55 17.85 -10.84 -4.25
C HIS A 55 18.97 -10.03 -4.92
N ASN A 56 19.91 -10.71 -5.57
CA ASN A 56 21.07 -10.12 -6.23
C ASN A 56 20.71 -9.19 -7.40
N GLY A 57 19.78 -9.58 -8.28
CA GLY A 57 19.46 -8.83 -9.50
C GLY A 57 18.73 -7.51 -9.26
N ARG A 58 18.15 -7.31 -8.08
CA ARG A 58 17.33 -6.14 -7.76
C ARG A 58 18.01 -5.14 -6.84
N LEU A 59 18.75 -5.60 -5.83
CA LEU A 59 19.52 -4.72 -4.94
C LEU A 59 20.75 -4.14 -5.67
N LYS A 60 21.54 -4.97 -6.35
CA LYS A 60 22.82 -4.53 -6.96
C LYS A 60 22.68 -3.60 -8.17
N ARG A 61 21.47 -3.45 -8.74
CA ARG A 61 21.22 -2.55 -9.89
C ARG A 61 21.04 -1.08 -9.50
N ALA A 62 20.89 -0.77 -8.20
CA ALA A 62 20.44 0.56 -7.77
C ALA A 62 21.56 1.61 -7.67
N ASP A 63 22.81 1.20 -7.43
CA ASP A 63 23.77 2.12 -6.81
C ASP A 63 24.60 2.97 -7.79
N ASN A 64 24.69 2.61 -9.07
CA ASN A 64 25.67 3.25 -9.98
C ASN A 64 25.15 3.66 -11.37
N ILE A 65 23.83 3.70 -11.59
CA ILE A 65 23.28 4.15 -12.89
C ILE A 65 22.88 5.63 -12.77
N LYS A 66 23.62 6.52 -13.45
CA LYS A 66 23.15 7.90 -13.71
C LYS A 66 21.81 7.81 -14.43
N LYS A 67 20.73 8.16 -13.73
CA LYS A 67 19.38 8.23 -14.31
C LYS A 67 19.22 9.53 -15.09
N ASP A 68 18.56 9.43 -16.24
CA ASP A 68 18.30 10.59 -17.11
C ASP A 68 17.49 11.68 -16.40
N ARG A 69 17.66 12.92 -16.85
CA ARG A 69 16.90 14.08 -16.35
C ARG A 69 15.39 13.82 -16.49
N GLY A 70 14.64 14.07 -15.42
CA GLY A 70 13.18 13.93 -15.37
C GLY A 70 12.66 12.64 -14.74
N ARG A 71 13.48 11.58 -14.64
CA ARG A 71 13.09 10.35 -13.94
C ARG A 71 13.30 10.53 -12.43
N PRO A 72 12.30 10.26 -11.57
CA PRO A 72 12.49 10.31 -10.13
C PRO A 72 13.64 9.39 -9.70
N ASN A 73 14.55 9.90 -8.86
CA ASN A 73 15.65 9.11 -8.32
C ASN A 73 15.18 8.02 -7.34
N LEU A 74 13.87 7.93 -7.09
CA LEU A 74 13.26 6.97 -6.17
C LEU A 74 13.63 5.54 -6.53
N THR A 75 14.40 4.89 -5.66
CA THR A 75 14.68 3.46 -5.75
C THR A 75 13.53 2.64 -5.17
N TRP A 76 13.49 1.35 -5.50
CA TRP A 76 12.52 0.45 -4.89
C TRP A 76 12.67 0.42 -3.36
N GLU A 77 13.91 0.41 -2.86
CA GLU A 77 14.17 0.40 -1.42
C GLU A 77 13.69 1.68 -0.75
N GLU A 78 13.95 2.84 -1.34
CA GLU A 78 13.42 4.12 -0.85
C GLU A 78 11.90 4.14 -0.83
N SER A 79 11.26 3.54 -1.84
CA SER A 79 9.80 3.40 -1.88
C SER A 79 9.29 2.54 -0.71
N VAL A 80 9.93 1.39 -0.47
CA VAL A 80 9.57 0.50 0.65
C VAL A 80 9.84 1.18 2.00
N LYS A 81 10.96 1.88 2.16
CA LYS A 81 11.28 2.65 3.36
C LYS A 81 10.21 3.71 3.66
N ARG A 82 9.72 4.42 2.62
CA ARG A 82 8.61 5.37 2.78
C ARG A 82 7.34 4.68 3.24
N TYR A 83 6.92 3.60 2.59
CA TYR A 83 5.72 2.87 3.01
C TYR A 83 5.80 2.33 4.44
N LEU A 84 6.95 1.78 4.84
CA LEU A 84 7.17 1.32 6.21
C LEU A 84 7.05 2.47 7.21
N LYS A 85 7.57 3.66 6.87
CA LYS A 85 7.46 4.87 7.70
C LYS A 85 6.02 5.37 7.78
N ASP A 86 5.35 5.52 6.63
CA ASP A 86 3.99 6.07 6.54
C ASP A 86 2.97 5.19 7.27
N TRP A 87 3.21 3.87 7.33
CA TRP A 87 2.35 2.90 7.99
C TRP A 87 2.81 2.52 9.40
N ASN A 88 3.91 3.10 9.88
CA ASN A 88 4.54 2.79 11.16
C ASN A 88 4.81 1.27 11.35
N ILE A 89 5.25 0.60 10.28
CA ILE A 89 5.57 -0.84 10.28
C ILE A 89 7.08 -0.98 10.41
N THR A 90 7.55 -1.72 11.43
CA THR A 90 8.98 -2.01 11.56
C THR A 90 9.41 -3.03 10.50
N LYS A 91 10.69 -2.96 10.08
CA LYS A 91 11.25 -3.85 9.06
C LYS A 91 11.10 -5.33 9.43
N GLU A 92 11.20 -5.65 10.72
CA GLU A 92 11.08 -7.01 11.26
C GLU A 92 9.65 -7.56 11.10
N LEU A 93 8.63 -6.74 11.39
CA LEU A 93 7.21 -7.11 11.21
C LEU A 93 6.85 -7.30 9.72
N ALA A 94 7.54 -6.59 8.82
CA ALA A 94 7.36 -6.71 7.37
C ALA A 94 7.97 -7.99 6.78
N ILE A 95 8.97 -8.58 7.47
CA ILE A 95 9.62 -9.83 7.07
C ILE A 95 8.80 -11.03 7.56
N ASP A 96 8.19 -10.90 8.75
CA ASP A 96 7.35 -11.95 9.30
C ASP A 96 6.01 -12.10 8.52
N ARG A 97 5.82 -13.28 7.92
CA ARG A 97 4.67 -13.58 7.05
C ARG A 97 3.34 -13.67 7.80
N GLY A 98 3.36 -14.00 9.09
CA GLY A 98 2.17 -14.15 9.93
C GLY A 98 1.65 -12.81 10.47
N ILE A 99 2.57 -11.92 10.85
CA ILE A 99 2.25 -10.62 11.43
C ILE A 99 1.88 -9.59 10.37
N SER A 100 2.57 -9.57 9.22
CA SER A 100 2.22 -8.66 8.12
C SER A 100 0.78 -8.83 7.63
N PHE A 101 0.28 -10.07 7.56
CA PHE A 101 -1.07 -10.35 7.06
C PHE A 101 -2.17 -10.00 8.08
N SER A 102 -1.92 -10.25 9.37
CA SER A 102 -2.86 -10.00 10.46
C SER A 102 -2.91 -8.51 10.84
N PHE A 103 -1.77 -7.82 10.86
CA PHE A 103 -1.68 -6.39 11.12
C PHE A 103 -2.39 -5.57 10.02
N LEU A 104 -2.23 -5.93 8.75
CA LEU A 104 -2.90 -5.26 7.61
C LEU A 104 -4.42 -5.47 7.57
N LYS A 105 -4.93 -6.58 8.12
CA LYS A 105 -6.37 -6.77 8.34
C LYS A 105 -6.87 -6.01 9.57
N SER A 106 -6.08 -5.99 10.64
CA SER A 106 -6.39 -5.27 11.88
C SER A 106 -6.44 -3.75 11.68
N THR A 107 -5.54 -3.17 10.89
CA THR A 107 -5.57 -1.74 10.52
C THR A 107 -6.74 -1.40 9.61
N ASN A 108 -7.13 -2.30 8.69
CA ASN A 108 -8.37 -2.16 7.92
C ASN A 108 -9.61 -2.11 8.86
N GLN A 109 -9.65 -2.98 9.88
CA GLN A 109 -10.79 -3.04 10.81
C GLN A 109 -10.79 -1.90 11.85
N LYS A 110 -9.61 -1.46 12.31
CA LYS A 110 -9.45 -0.32 13.23
C LYS A 110 -9.70 1.03 12.53
N ARG A 111 -9.32 1.19 11.27
CA ARG A 111 -9.62 2.41 10.49
C ARG A 111 -11.12 2.53 10.22
N MET A 112 -11.79 1.40 9.93
CA MET A 112 -13.26 1.34 9.83
C MET A 112 -13.95 1.66 11.16
N MET A 113 -13.35 1.32 12.32
CA MET A 113 -13.90 1.66 13.65
C MET A 113 -13.71 3.13 14.04
N ILE A 114 -12.68 3.83 13.51
CA ILE A 114 -12.44 5.25 13.82
C ILE A 114 -13.35 6.17 13.00
N SER A 115 -13.82 5.76 11.82
CA SER A 115 -14.80 6.51 11.00
C SER A 115 -16.26 6.36 11.43
N VAL A 116 -16.58 5.48 12.40
CA VAL A 116 -17.89 5.42 13.07
C VAL A 116 -17.81 6.16 14.41
N HIS A 117 -17.64 7.49 14.35
CA HIS A 117 -18.14 8.36 15.42
C HIS A 117 -19.53 8.87 15.00
N PRO A 118 -20.54 8.83 15.89
CA PRO A 118 -21.91 9.10 15.52
C PRO A 118 -22.05 10.57 15.12
N MET A 119 -22.48 10.79 13.87
CA MET A 119 -23.05 12.06 13.46
C MET A 119 -24.31 12.26 14.33
N SER A 120 -24.14 13.06 15.39
CA SER A 120 -25.23 13.47 16.27
C SER A 120 -26.29 14.17 15.43
N ILE A 121 -27.42 13.50 15.24
CA ILE A 121 -28.66 14.13 14.80
C ILE A 121 -29.04 15.11 15.89
N ARG A 122 -29.04 16.40 15.57
CA ARG A 122 -29.80 17.43 16.27
C ARG A 122 -30.34 18.42 15.25
#